data_AF-A0A453DVG4-F1
#
_entry.id   AF-A0A453DVG4-F1
#
_cell.length_a   1.000
_cell.length_b   1.000
_cell.length_c   1.000
_cell.angle_alpha   90.00
_cell.angle_beta   90.00
_cell.angle_gamma   90.00
#
_symmetry.space_group_name_H-M   'P 1'
#
loop_
_entity.id
_entity.type
_entity.pdbx_description
1 polymer ?
#
loop_
_entity_poly.entity_id
_entity_poly.type
_entity_poly.pdbx_seq_one_letter_code
_entity_poly.pdbx_strand_id
1 'polypeptide(L)'
;MISGAVRAHLFFKEEDMESFKQMVDNYLSEASRLWAARNEGSSLLDSMTKAIDEVIKIRECDIYSYNPDSDGDPFLEKGAIWSVNFFFYNRKLKRVVSFRCCCTSKFAGDDFLAGALSDGEEEDALIDMDI
;
A
#
# COMPACT_ATOMS: atom_id res chain seq x y z
N MET A 1 28.20 -0.49 1.71
CA MET A 1 26.88 0.12 1.49
C MET A 1 26.39 -0.27 0.10
N ILE A 2 25.51 -1.26 0.02
CA ILE A 2 24.80 -1.56 -1.23
C ILE A 2 23.62 -0.58 -1.24
N SER A 3 23.59 0.32 -2.22
CA SER A 3 22.59 1.37 -2.33
C SER A 3 21.17 0.79 -2.29
N GLY A 4 20.26 1.37 -1.51
CA GLY A 4 18.87 0.90 -1.37
C GLY A 4 18.10 0.76 -2.69
N ALA A 5 18.51 1.49 -3.74
CA ALA A 5 17.97 1.34 -5.10
C ALA A 5 18.24 -0.06 -5.71
N VAL A 6 19.35 -0.69 -5.34
CA VAL A 6 19.71 -2.05 -5.77
C VAL A 6 18.85 -3.12 -5.07
N ARG A 7 18.11 -2.77 -4.00
CA ARG A 7 17.14 -3.69 -3.40
C ARG A 7 15.73 -3.52 -3.98
N ALA A 8 15.30 -2.28 -4.23
CA ALA A 8 13.95 -2.01 -4.70
C ALA A 8 13.61 -2.74 -6.01
N HIS A 9 14.52 -2.77 -6.99
CA HIS A 9 14.27 -3.43 -8.28
C HIS A 9 14.05 -4.95 -8.19
N LEU A 10 14.42 -5.58 -7.08
CA LEU A 10 14.19 -7.02 -6.86
C LEU A 10 12.76 -7.32 -6.41
N PHE A 11 12.09 -6.32 -5.82
CA PHE A 11 10.77 -6.48 -5.21
C PHE A 11 9.64 -5.84 -6.02
N PHE A 12 10.00 -4.98 -6.98
CA PHE A 12 9.05 -4.39 -7.91
C PHE A 12 8.85 -5.28 -9.12
N LYS A 13 7.59 -5.65 -9.35
CA LYS A 13 7.14 -6.34 -10.55
C LYS A 13 6.25 -5.42 -11.36
N GLU A 14 6.47 -5.36 -12.67
CA GLU A 14 5.59 -4.64 -13.58
C GLU A 14 4.27 -5.41 -13.72
N GLU A 15 3.17 -4.68 -13.64
CA GLU A 15 1.81 -5.21 -13.68
C GLU A 15 0.98 -4.44 -14.70
N ASP A 16 -0.23 -4.92 -14.94
CA ASP A 16 -1.22 -4.22 -15.74
C ASP A 16 -2.54 -4.00 -14.96
N MET A 17 -3.48 -3.34 -15.63
CA MET A 17 -4.80 -3.08 -15.06
C MET A 17 -5.60 -4.36 -14.83
N GLU A 18 -5.34 -5.45 -15.55
CA GLU A 18 -6.06 -6.72 -15.37
C GLU A 18 -5.60 -7.41 -14.08
N SER A 19 -4.29 -7.46 -13.83
CA SER A 19 -3.72 -7.89 -12.54
C SER A 19 -4.31 -7.12 -11.36
N PHE A 20 -4.42 -5.80 -11.47
CA PHE A 20 -5.00 -4.97 -10.41
C PHE A 20 -6.48 -5.31 -10.16
N LYS A 21 -7.28 -5.46 -11.21
CA LYS A 21 -8.69 -5.86 -11.11
C LYS A 21 -8.84 -7.23 -10.47
N GLN A 22 -8.05 -8.20 -10.91
CA GLN A 22 -8.06 -9.55 -10.37
C GLN A 22 -7.65 -9.58 -8.89
N MET A 23 -6.71 -8.74 -8.47
CA MET A 23 -6.39 -8.56 -7.05
C MET A 23 -7.61 -8.06 -6.27
N VAL A 24 -8.30 -7.03 -6.76
CA VAL A 24 -9.52 -6.50 -6.11
C VAL A 24 -10.61 -7.57 -6.03
N ASP A 25 -10.85 -8.30 -7.12
CA ASP A 25 -11.88 -9.34 -7.17
C ASP A 25 -11.58 -10.51 -6.21
N ASN A 26 -10.30 -10.90 -6.09
CA ASN A 26 -9.90 -12.02 -5.24
C ASN A 26 -9.82 -11.63 -3.76
N TYR A 27 -9.07 -10.57 -3.43
CA TYR A 27 -8.75 -10.22 -2.05
C TYR A 27 -9.76 -9.28 -1.39
N LEU A 28 -10.43 -8.44 -2.19
CA LEU A 28 -11.42 -7.47 -1.71
C LEU A 28 -12.86 -7.88 -2.04
N SER A 29 -13.12 -9.17 -2.30
CA SER A 29 -14.47 -9.70 -2.59
C SER A 29 -15.51 -9.34 -1.52
N GLU A 30 -15.20 -9.56 -0.25
CA GLU A 30 -16.11 -9.21 0.86
C GLU A 30 -16.30 -7.71 1.01
N ALA A 31 -15.24 -6.90 0.80
CA ALA A 31 -15.35 -5.45 0.81
C ALA A 31 -16.23 -4.95 -0.34
N SER A 32 -16.08 -5.54 -1.53
CA SER A 32 -16.93 -5.27 -2.70
C SER A 32 -18.39 -5.64 -2.44
N ARG A 33 -18.64 -6.78 -1.77
CA ARG A 33 -19.99 -7.21 -1.38
C ARG A 33 -20.63 -6.24 -0.38
N LEU A 34 -19.89 -5.82 0.65
CA LEU A 34 -20.35 -4.83 1.63
C LEU A 34 -20.59 -3.46 1.01
N TRP A 35 -19.73 -3.04 0.07
CA TRP A 35 -19.91 -1.81 -0.68
C TRP A 35 -21.22 -1.81 -1.45
N ALA A 36 -21.50 -2.88 -2.20
CA ALA A 36 -22.72 -3.02 -2.99
C ALA A 36 -24.00 -3.04 -2.12
N ALA A 37 -23.91 -3.54 -0.88
CA ALA A 37 -25.03 -3.54 0.05
C ALA A 37 -25.33 -2.15 0.65
N ARG A 38 -24.34 -1.25 0.70
CA ARG A 38 -24.43 0.06 1.37
C ARG A 38 -24.53 1.23 0.41
N ASN A 39 -24.01 1.09 -0.81
CA ASN A 39 -23.96 2.14 -1.81
C ASN A 39 -24.75 1.71 -3.04
N GLU A 40 -25.60 2.60 -3.53
CA GLU A 40 -26.24 2.44 -4.83
C GLU A 40 -25.33 3.01 -5.93
N GLY A 41 -25.22 2.33 -7.07
CA GLY A 41 -24.46 2.80 -8.23
C GLY A 41 -23.22 1.96 -8.55
N SER A 42 -22.05 2.59 -8.61
CA SER A 42 -20.82 1.99 -9.11
C SER A 42 -20.24 0.93 -8.18
N SER A 43 -19.56 -0.07 -8.77
CA SER A 43 -18.82 -1.07 -8.01
C SER A 43 -17.69 -0.41 -7.18
N LEU A 44 -17.20 -1.12 -6.17
CA LEU A 44 -16.03 -0.67 -5.39
C LEU A 44 -14.83 -0.44 -6.32
N LEU A 45 -14.58 -1.38 -7.23
CA LEU A 45 -13.51 -1.30 -8.23
C LEU A 45 -13.63 -0.05 -9.11
N ASP A 46 -14.80 0.23 -9.66
CA ASP A 46 -15.03 1.42 -10.50
C ASP A 46 -14.81 2.70 -9.71
N SER A 47 -15.30 2.74 -8.47
CA SER A 47 -15.17 3.90 -7.58
C SER A 47 -13.71 4.18 -7.24
N MET A 48 -12.94 3.14 -6.89
CA MET A 48 -11.50 3.25 -6.63
C MET A 48 -10.73 3.68 -7.88
N THR A 49 -10.99 3.03 -9.02
CA THR A 49 -10.30 3.31 -10.28
C THR A 49 -10.56 4.74 -10.74
N LYS A 50 -11.80 5.23 -10.58
CA LYS A 50 -12.15 6.61 -10.89
C LYS A 50 -11.42 7.61 -9.99
N ALA A 51 -11.38 7.35 -8.69
CA ALA A 51 -10.66 8.22 -7.75
C ALA A 51 -9.16 8.30 -8.07
N ILE A 52 -8.53 7.17 -8.44
CA ILE A 52 -7.13 7.14 -8.87
C ILE A 52 -6.99 7.92 -10.19
N ASP A 53 -7.85 7.67 -11.18
CA ASP A 53 -7.78 8.32 -12.50
C ASP A 53 -7.91 9.84 -12.43
N GLU A 54 -8.75 10.37 -11.54
CA GLU A 54 -8.90 11.80 -11.31
C GLU A 54 -7.56 12.45 -10.89
N VAL A 55 -6.77 11.74 -10.08
CA VAL A 55 -5.51 12.25 -9.51
C VAL A 55 -4.31 12.04 -10.42
N ILE A 56 -4.22 10.90 -11.13
CA ILE A 56 -2.99 10.51 -11.83
C ILE A 56 -3.16 10.11 -13.31
N LYS A 57 -4.40 10.11 -13.84
CA LYS A 57 -4.71 9.61 -15.19
C LYS A 57 -4.22 8.18 -15.35
N ILE A 58 -4.95 7.24 -14.76
CA ILE A 58 -4.52 5.85 -14.54
C ILE A 58 -4.17 5.13 -15.85
N ARG A 59 -4.83 5.51 -16.96
CA ARG A 59 -4.57 4.96 -18.31
C ARG A 59 -3.22 5.34 -18.90
N GLU A 60 -2.58 6.37 -18.35
CA GLU A 60 -1.24 6.85 -18.75
C GLU A 60 -0.16 6.48 -17.73
N CYS A 61 -0.47 5.55 -16.81
CA CYS A 61 0.45 5.10 -15.77
C CYS A 61 1.11 3.78 -16.12
N ASP A 62 2.39 3.67 -15.74
CA ASP A 62 3.06 2.39 -15.56
C ASP A 62 2.65 1.83 -14.19
N ILE A 63 2.30 0.55 -14.10
CA ILE A 63 1.77 -0.08 -12.89
C ILE A 63 2.81 -1.06 -12.35
N TYR A 64 3.06 -0.99 -11.06
CA TYR A 64 4.00 -1.87 -10.37
C TYR A 64 3.36 -2.46 -9.13
N SER A 65 3.65 -3.72 -8.84
CA SER A 65 3.40 -4.32 -7.53
C SER A 65 4.70 -4.42 -6.73
N TYR A 66 4.59 -4.31 -5.41
CA TYR A 66 5.70 -4.52 -4.49
C TYR A 66 5.43 -5.74 -3.62
N ASN A 67 6.26 -6.77 -3.79
CA ASN A 67 6.20 -8.00 -3.00
C ASN A 67 7.52 -8.19 -2.24
N PRO A 68 7.58 -7.88 -0.94
CA PRO A 68 8.80 -8.04 -0.17
C PRO A 68 9.01 -9.51 0.22
N ASP A 69 10.04 -10.15 -0.33
CA ASP A 69 10.42 -11.53 0.00
C ASP A 69 11.25 -11.65 1.32
N SER A 70 11.49 -10.55 2.05
CA SER A 70 12.40 -10.57 3.21
C SER A 70 11.77 -10.08 4.51
N ASP A 71 11.99 -10.84 5.60
CA ASP A 71 11.58 -10.55 6.98
C ASP A 71 12.06 -9.20 7.57
N GLY A 72 12.88 -8.44 6.83
CA GLY A 72 13.42 -7.15 7.24
C GLY A 72 12.79 -5.93 6.56
N ASP A 73 11.64 -6.09 5.89
CA ASP A 73 10.98 -5.02 5.15
C ASP A 73 10.00 -4.20 6.04
N PRO A 74 10.13 -2.87 6.13
CA PRO A 74 9.24 -2.03 6.94
C PRO A 74 7.80 -1.94 6.39
N PHE A 75 7.58 -2.30 5.12
CA PHE A 75 6.26 -2.41 4.50
C PHE A 75 5.64 -3.81 4.67
N LEU A 76 6.39 -4.78 5.21
CA LEU A 76 5.82 -6.07 5.58
C LEU A 76 4.97 -5.88 6.83
N GLU A 77 3.66 -5.85 6.65
CA GLU A 77 2.71 -5.70 7.73
C GLU A 77 2.66 -6.98 8.56
N LYS A 78 3.39 -6.98 9.68
CA LYS A 78 3.52 -8.15 10.55
C LYS A 78 2.15 -8.60 11.05
N GLY A 79 1.80 -9.86 10.79
CA GLY A 79 0.51 -10.44 11.18
C GLY A 79 -0.62 -10.25 10.15
N ALA A 80 -0.34 -9.64 8.98
CA ALA A 80 -1.27 -9.67 7.86
C ALA A 80 -1.36 -11.08 7.25
N ILE A 81 -2.59 -11.55 7.00
CA ILE A 81 -2.90 -12.78 6.27
C ILE A 81 -2.48 -12.61 4.80
N TRP A 82 -2.71 -11.42 4.25
CA TRP A 82 -2.21 -10.98 2.95
C TRP A 82 -2.00 -9.47 2.99
N SER A 83 -1.04 -8.99 2.20
CA SER A 83 -0.79 -7.57 1.96
C SER A 83 -0.39 -7.38 0.51
N VAL A 84 -0.96 -6.38 -0.14
CA VAL A 84 -0.71 -6.04 -1.54
C VAL A 84 -0.40 -4.56 -1.63
N ASN A 85 0.65 -4.24 -2.37
CA ASN A 85 1.15 -2.89 -2.55
C ASN A 85 1.26 -2.62 -4.05
N PHE A 86 0.41 -1.73 -4.57
CA PHE A 86 0.44 -1.28 -5.96
C PHE A 86 0.92 0.16 -6.06
N PHE A 87 1.66 0.47 -7.11
CA PHE A 87 2.15 1.79 -7.43
C PHE A 87 1.77 2.14 -8.86
N PHE A 88 1.10 3.28 -9.03
CA PHE A 88 0.76 3.85 -10.33
C PHE A 88 1.68 5.04 -10.57
N TYR A 89 2.54 4.95 -11.59
CA TYR A 89 3.48 6.01 -11.93
C TYR A 89 3.13 6.65 -13.25
N ASN A 90 2.81 7.94 -13.24
CA ASN A 90 2.64 8.72 -14.46
C ASN A 90 3.90 9.53 -14.75
N ARG A 91 4.65 9.11 -15.78
CA ARG A 91 5.89 9.76 -16.23
C ARG A 91 5.71 11.22 -16.66
N LYS A 92 4.57 11.56 -17.27
CA LYS A 92 4.29 12.93 -17.75
C LYS A 92 4.03 13.88 -16.58
N LEU A 93 3.27 13.40 -15.59
CA LEU A 93 2.95 14.16 -14.38
C LEU A 93 4.07 14.12 -13.32
N LYS A 94 5.05 13.23 -13.49
CA LYS A 94 6.10 12.92 -12.49
C LYS A 94 5.49 12.62 -11.11
N ARG A 95 4.38 11.88 -11.10
CA ARG A 95 3.58 11.60 -9.90
C ARG A 95 3.47 10.10 -9.70
N VAL A 96 3.46 9.67 -8.44
CA VAL A 96 3.21 8.29 -8.02
C VAL A 96 2.02 8.27 -7.08
N VAL A 97 1.10 7.32 -7.29
CA VAL A 97 0.06 6.96 -6.32
C VAL A 97 0.38 5.58 -5.78
N SER A 98 0.49 5.43 -4.46
CA SER A 98 0.57 4.13 -3.80
C SER A 98 -0.82 3.68 -3.34
N PHE A 99 -1.23 2.48 -3.71
CA PHE A 99 -2.41 1.81 -3.23
C PHE A 99 -1.99 0.59 -2.41
N ARG A 100 -2.42 0.51 -1.15
CA ARG A 100 -2.06 -0.58 -0.25
C ARG A 100 -3.31 -1.16 0.39
N CYS A 101 -3.42 -2.48 0.37
CA CYS A 101 -4.48 -3.20 1.08
C CYS A 101 -3.89 -4.40 1.81
N CYS A 102 -4.45 -4.70 2.96
CA CYS A 102 -4.09 -5.86 3.76
C CYS A 102 -5.34 -6.47 4.41
N CYS A 103 -5.20 -7.69 4.88
CA CYS A 103 -6.15 -8.30 5.79
C CYS A 103 -5.41 -8.80 7.01
N THR A 104 -5.86 -8.39 8.19
CA THR A 104 -5.32 -8.83 9.47
C THR A 104 -6.33 -9.72 10.19
N SER A 105 -5.84 -10.70 10.93
CA SER A 105 -6.69 -11.51 11.79
C SER A 105 -7.08 -10.72 13.04
N LYS A 106 -8.37 -10.72 13.40
CA LYS A 106 -8.83 -10.17 14.69
C LYS A 106 -8.21 -10.89 15.90
N PHE A 107 -7.74 -12.13 15.71
CA PHE A 107 -7.05 -12.89 16.75
C PHE A 107 -5.59 -12.46 16.95
N ALA A 108 -5.01 -11.68 16.04
CA ALA A 108 -3.67 -11.12 16.19
C ALA A 108 -3.68 -9.81 17.01
N GLY A 109 -4.85 -9.37 17.49
CA GLY A 109 -5.16 -7.95 17.68
C GLY A 109 -5.22 -7.40 19.09
N ASP A 110 -4.81 -8.11 20.15
CA ASP A 110 -4.77 -7.51 21.49
C ASP A 110 -3.38 -7.01 21.91
N ASP A 111 -2.29 -7.48 21.29
CA ASP A 111 -0.92 -7.15 21.74
C ASP A 111 -0.10 -6.31 20.73
N PHE A 112 -0.55 -6.22 19.46
CA PHE A 112 0.29 -5.69 18.37
C PHE A 112 -0.09 -4.28 17.88
N LEU A 113 -1.36 -3.88 17.96
CA LEU A 113 -1.81 -2.55 17.50
C LEU A 113 -1.43 -1.40 18.46
N ALA A 114 -1.09 -1.72 19.70
CA ALA A 114 -0.64 -0.72 20.69
C ALA A 114 0.77 -0.17 20.40
N GLY A 115 1.61 -0.90 19.65
CA GLY A 115 3.00 -0.50 19.37
C GLY A 115 3.18 0.37 18.12
N ALA A 116 2.20 0.41 17.20
CA ALA A 116 2.34 1.11 15.92
C ALA A 116 1.88 2.59 15.96
N LEU A 117 1.30 3.05 17.07
CA LEU A 117 0.80 4.43 17.22
C LEU A 117 1.63 5.31 18.17
N SER A 118 2.75 4.83 18.74
CA SER A 118 3.50 5.59 19.76
C SER A 118 4.94 6.00 19.42
N ASP A 119 5.47 5.77 18.22
CA ASP A 119 6.82 6.25 17.91
C ASP A 119 6.77 7.54 17.09
N GLY A 120 6.42 8.62 17.78
CA GLY A 120 6.22 9.95 17.21
C GLY A 120 6.27 11.07 18.25
N GLU A 121 7.11 10.95 19.27
CA GLU A 121 7.56 12.08 20.07
C GLU A 121 9.07 12.20 19.95
N GLU A 122 9.48 13.14 19.09
CA GLU A 122 10.83 13.64 18.94
C GLU A 122 11.23 14.33 20.26
N GLU A 123 12.04 13.69 21.10
CA GLU A 123 12.69 14.39 22.21
C GLU A 123 14.04 14.94 21.71
N ASP A 124 14.03 16.23 21.37
CA ASP A 124 15.21 17.03 21.06
C ASP A 124 16.22 16.97 22.22
N ALA A 125 17.19 16.05 22.13
CA ALA A 125 18.38 16.08 22.96
C ALA A 125 19.28 17.24 22.49
N LEU A 126 18.98 18.46 22.96
CA LEU A 126 19.95 19.55 23.02
C LEU A 126 21.05 19.13 24.00
N ILE A 127 22.12 18.54 23.48
CA ILE A 127 23.35 18.32 24.24
C ILE A 127 24.00 19.70 24.41
N ASP A 128 23.91 20.23 25.63
CA ASP A 128 24.71 21.35 26.12
C ASP A 128 26.19 21.08 25.81
N MET A 129 26.74 21.89 24.91
CA MET A 129 28.17 21.97 24.66
C MET A 129 28.73 23.05 25.59
N ASP A 130 29.00 22.68 26.83
CA ASP A 130 29.74 23.55 27.76
C ASP A 130 31.17 23.79 27.23
N ILE A 131 31.57 25.06 27.28
CA ILE A 131 32.88 25.60 26.88
C ILE A 131 33.95 25.40 27.95
#